data_AF-A0AAF0C2W7-F1
#
_entry.id   AF-A0AAF0C2W7-F1
#
_cell.length_a   1.000
_cell.length_b   1.000
_cell.length_c   1.000
_cell.angle_alpha   90.00
_cell.angle_beta   90.00
_cell.angle_gamma   90.00
#
_symmetry.space_group_name_H-M   'P 1'
#
loop_
_entity.id
_entity.type
_entity.pdbx_description
1 polymer ?
#
loop_
_entity_poly.entity_id
_entity_poly.type
_entity_poly.pdbx_seq_one_letter_code
_entity_poly.pdbx_strand_id
1 'polypeptide(L)'
;MKDINTDLNDKIASTLLVLEEGSDIVITTANMQEIVTKITNAIKEVYAGEVFTPNELFVLSLLAHEASKNESMFQGELQAITGFDRVEMAVFSKKIRALTGM
;
A
#
# COMPACT_ATOMS: atom_id res chain seq x y z
N MET A 1 11.29 -7.16 -8.06
CA MET A 1 10.67 -6.50 -6.89
C MET A 1 9.33 -7.20 -6.70
N LYS A 2 9.12 -7.95 -5.60
CA LYS A 2 7.84 -8.65 -5.39
C LYS A 2 6.73 -7.60 -5.28
N ASP A 3 5.56 -7.90 -5.87
CA ASP A 3 4.35 -7.10 -5.69
C ASP A 3 4.04 -7.02 -4.19
N ILE A 4 3.86 -5.81 -3.68
CA ILE A 4 3.60 -5.54 -2.26
C ILE A 4 2.31 -6.21 -1.80
N ASN A 5 1.35 -6.42 -2.70
CA ASN A 5 0.15 -7.21 -2.39
C ASN A 5 0.48 -8.68 -2.15
N THR A 6 1.36 -9.26 -2.96
CA THR A 6 1.80 -10.64 -2.76
C THR A 6 2.55 -10.77 -1.44
N ASP A 7 3.47 -9.84 -1.14
CA ASP A 7 4.24 -9.88 0.12
C ASP A 7 3.35 -9.69 1.35
N LEU A 8 2.35 -8.80 1.26
CA LEU A 8 1.38 -8.57 2.34
C LEU A 8 0.50 -9.82 2.56
N ASN A 9 -0.02 -10.41 1.49
CA ASN A 9 -0.82 -11.64 1.57
C ASN A 9 -0.01 -12.81 2.14
N ASP A 10 1.24 -13.00 1.68
CA ASP A 10 2.13 -14.05 2.17
C ASP A 10 2.42 -13.89 3.67
N LYS A 11 2.62 -12.66 4.15
CA LYS A 11 2.84 -12.36 5.57
C LYS A 11 1.61 -12.58 6.42
N ILE A 12 0.43 -12.17 5.95
CA ILE A 12 -0.82 -12.40 6.67
C ILE A 12 -1.08 -13.91 6.78
N ALA A 13 -0.94 -14.64 5.67
CA ALA A 13 -1.12 -16.10 5.65
C ALA A 13 -0.17 -16.81 6.63
N SER A 14 1.12 -16.49 6.56
CA SER A 14 2.12 -17.09 7.46
C SER A 14 1.89 -16.73 8.93
N THR A 15 1.50 -15.49 9.24
CA THR A 15 1.18 -15.08 10.61
C THR A 15 -0.02 -15.83 11.17
N LEU A 16 -1.08 -15.99 10.37
CA LEU A 16 -2.27 -16.74 10.79
C LEU A 16 -1.93 -18.20 11.10
N LEU A 17 -1.09 -18.84 10.28
CA LEU A 17 -0.64 -20.22 10.54
C LEU A 17 0.18 -20.32 11.83
N VAL A 18 1.08 -19.37 12.09
CA VAL A 18 1.88 -19.35 13.34
C VAL A 18 0.98 -19.18 14.57
N LEU A 19 -0.04 -18.31 14.49
CA LEU A 19 -1.01 -18.13 15.58
C LEU A 19 -1.88 -19.36 15.80
N GLU A 20 -2.21 -20.10 14.74
CA GLU A 20 -2.93 -21.36 14.84
C GLU A 20 -2.06 -22.44 15.49
N GLU A 21 -0.79 -22.57 15.09
CA GLU A 21 0.18 -23.47 15.73
C GLU A 21 0.39 -23.13 17.21
N GLY A 22 0.36 -21.84 17.56
CA GLY A 22 0.40 -21.34 18.94
C GLY A 22 -0.87 -21.61 19.75
N SER A 23 -1.93 -22.13 19.13
CA SER A 23 -3.28 -22.29 19.72
C SER A 23 -3.95 -20.98 20.15
N ASP A 24 -3.46 -19.84 19.64
CA ASP A 24 -4.06 -18.53 19.90
C ASP A 24 -5.37 -18.34 19.10
N ILE A 25 -5.44 -18.95 17.92
CA ILE A 25 -6.62 -18.99 17.05
C ILE A 25 -6.85 -20.40 16.51
N VAL A 26 -8.07 -20.67 16.02
CA VAL A 26 -8.39 -21.91 15.30
C VAL A 26 -8.96 -21.53 13.94
N ILE A 27 -8.35 -22.03 12.85
CA ILE A 27 -8.76 -21.71 11.48
C ILE A 27 -9.64 -22.85 10.97
N THR A 28 -10.95 -22.60 10.93
CA THR A 28 -11.93 -23.64 10.56
C THR A 28 -12.26 -23.67 9.06
N THR A 29 -11.58 -22.85 8.24
CA THR A 29 -11.84 -22.75 6.80
C THR A 29 -10.80 -23.49 5.98
N ALA A 30 -11.23 -24.12 4.90
CA ALA A 30 -10.32 -24.71 3.91
C ALA A 30 -9.78 -23.67 2.91
N ASN A 31 -10.31 -22.44 2.91
CA ASN A 31 -9.96 -21.41 1.92
C ASN A 31 -9.20 -20.23 2.54
N MET A 32 -7.95 -20.48 2.95
CA MET A 32 -7.08 -19.50 3.60
C MET A 32 -6.83 -18.26 2.71
N GLN A 33 -6.63 -18.46 1.40
CA GLN A 33 -6.39 -17.36 0.46
C GLN A 33 -7.53 -16.32 0.45
N GLU A 34 -8.78 -16.79 0.56
CA GLU A 34 -9.95 -15.90 0.56
C GLU A 34 -10.01 -15.07 1.85
N ILE A 35 -9.71 -15.66 3.00
CA ILE A 35 -9.64 -14.93 4.29
C ILE A 35 -8.52 -13.89 4.25
N VAL A 36 -7.32 -14.28 3.81
CA VAL A 36 -6.19 -13.37 3.66
C VAL A 36 -6.56 -12.18 2.77
N THR A 37 -7.24 -12.44 1.65
CA THR A 37 -7.71 -11.37 0.75
C THR A 37 -8.71 -10.43 1.45
N LYS A 38 -9.67 -10.97 2.21
CA LYS A 38 -10.64 -10.17 2.98
C LYS A 38 -9.95 -9.30 4.03
N ILE A 39 -8.97 -9.85 4.77
CA ILE A 39 -8.18 -9.12 5.76
C ILE A 39 -7.37 -8.01 5.08
N THR A 40 -6.67 -8.33 4.00
CA THR A 40 -5.91 -7.34 3.22
C THR A 40 -6.80 -6.20 2.74
N ASN A 41 -8.00 -6.50 2.24
CA ASN A 41 -8.95 -5.49 1.80
C ASN A 41 -9.45 -4.63 2.95
N ALA A 42 -9.77 -5.21 4.11
CA ALA A 42 -10.16 -4.46 5.30
C ALA A 42 -9.03 -3.55 5.81
N ILE A 43 -7.77 -4.01 5.79
CA ILE A 43 -6.60 -3.19 6.13
C ILE A 43 -6.46 -2.03 5.16
N LYS A 44 -6.57 -2.29 3.85
CA LYS A 44 -6.53 -1.24 2.82
C LYS A 44 -7.65 -0.24 3.02
N GLU A 45 -8.85 -0.69 3.36
CA GLU A 45 -9.99 0.18 3.63
C GLU A 45 -9.75 1.04 4.88
N VAL A 46 -9.09 0.53 5.92
CA VAL A 46 -8.70 1.36 7.09
C VAL A 46 -7.60 2.37 6.74
N TYR A 47 -6.62 2.00 5.91
CA TYR A 47 -5.49 2.87 5.56
C TYR A 47 -5.82 3.90 4.46
N ALA A 48 -6.62 3.53 3.47
CA ALA A 48 -7.15 4.43 2.44
C ALA A 48 -8.40 5.18 2.91
N GLY A 49 -9.10 4.59 3.89
CA GLY A 49 -10.08 5.15 4.82
C GLY A 49 -10.80 6.38 4.35
N GLU A 50 -11.78 6.24 3.45
CA GLU A 50 -12.72 7.30 3.03
C GLU A 50 -12.13 8.61 2.47
N VAL A 51 -10.81 8.81 2.50
CA VAL A 51 -10.13 10.03 2.04
C VAL A 51 -9.80 9.94 0.56
N PHE A 52 -9.35 8.76 0.09
CA PHE A 52 -9.04 8.53 -1.31
C PHE A 52 -9.50 7.14 -1.76
N THR A 53 -10.27 7.11 -2.85
CA THR A 53 -10.60 5.91 -3.60
C THR A 53 -9.33 5.30 -4.24
N PRO A 54 -9.34 4.01 -4.62
CA PRO A 54 -8.21 3.39 -5.34
C PRO A 54 -7.78 4.17 -6.60
N ASN A 55 -8.74 4.76 -7.33
CA ASN A 55 -8.45 5.61 -8.49
C ASN A 55 -7.78 6.92 -8.09
N GLU A 56 -8.23 7.56 -7.01
CA GLU A 56 -7.60 8.80 -6.53
C GLU A 56 -6.18 8.55 -6.01
N LEU A 57 -5.95 7.42 -5.33
CA LEU A 57 -4.60 6.98 -4.97
C LEU A 57 -3.75 6.72 -6.22
N PHE A 58 -4.31 6.09 -7.26
CA PHE A 58 -3.58 5.89 -8.51
C PHE A 58 -3.21 7.24 -9.15
N VAL A 59 -4.15 8.17 -9.24
CA VAL A 59 -3.92 9.54 -9.75
C VAL A 59 -2.87 10.27 -8.91
N LEU A 60 -2.95 10.18 -7.57
CA LEU A 60 -1.96 10.76 -6.67
C LEU A 60 -0.57 10.16 -6.90
N SER A 61 -0.49 8.86 -7.18
CA SER A 61 0.77 8.19 -7.51
C SER A 61 1.38 8.70 -8.82
N LEU A 62 0.54 9.05 -9.81
CA LEU A 62 0.96 9.64 -11.08
C LEU A 62 1.46 11.07 -10.87
N LEU A 63 0.73 11.86 -10.08
CA LEU A 63 1.12 13.24 -9.75
C LEU A 63 2.45 13.28 -8.99
N ALA A 64 2.63 12.40 -7.99
CA ALA A 64 3.88 12.28 -7.25
C ALA A 64 5.05 11.83 -8.14
N HIS A 65 4.78 10.93 -9.10
CA HIS A 65 5.79 10.49 -10.06
C HIS A 65 6.21 11.61 -11.01
N GLU A 66 5.25 12.35 -11.55
CA GLU A 66 5.52 13.47 -12.45
C GLU A 66 6.27 14.60 -11.74
N ALA A 67 5.86 14.90 -10.50
CA ALA A 67 6.57 15.83 -9.63
C ALA A 67 8.03 15.39 -9.41
N SER A 68 8.31 14.10 -9.22
CA SER A 68 9.68 13.61 -9.04
C SER A 68 10.58 13.79 -10.28
N LYS A 69 9.99 13.94 -11.48
CA LYS A 69 10.70 14.08 -12.75
C LYS A 69 10.82 15.52 -13.23
N ASN A 70 9.83 16.34 -12.94
CA ASN A 70 9.75 17.70 -13.44
C ASN A 70 10.46 18.67 -12.47
N GLU A 71 11.68 19.05 -12.81
CA GLU A 71 12.49 19.97 -11.99
C GLU A 71 11.82 21.33 -11.76
N SER A 72 10.98 21.78 -12.70
CA SER A 72 10.28 23.07 -12.59
C SER A 72 9.11 23.05 -11.61
N MET A 73 8.44 21.90 -11.44
CA MET A 73 7.38 21.73 -10.44
C MET A 73 7.94 21.59 -9.02
N PHE A 74 9.17 21.11 -8.88
CA PHE A 74 9.76 20.84 -7.58
C PHE A 74 10.47 22.04 -6.95
N GLN A 75 10.68 23.12 -7.70
CA GLN A 75 11.30 24.32 -7.14
C GLN A 75 10.28 25.07 -6.26
N GLY A 76 10.49 24.99 -4.94
CA GLY A 76 9.91 25.90 -3.96
C GLY A 76 8.60 25.43 -3.35
N GLU A 77 7.50 25.42 -4.10
CA GLU A 77 6.16 25.27 -3.51
C GLU A 77 5.85 23.84 -3.08
N LEU A 78 6.15 22.87 -3.94
CA LEU A 78 5.82 21.47 -3.68
C LEU A 78 6.65 20.89 -2.54
N GLN A 79 7.95 21.21 -2.50
CA GLN A 79 8.84 20.84 -1.38
C GLN A 79 8.43 21.56 -0.09
N ALA A 80 8.00 22.83 -0.14
CA ALA A 80 7.55 23.56 1.04
C ALA A 80 6.23 23.03 1.62
N ILE A 81 5.29 22.62 0.76
CA ILE A 81 3.98 22.10 1.18
C ILE A 81 4.09 20.66 1.70
N THR A 82 4.90 19.83 1.04
CA THR A 82 4.94 18.39 1.31
C THR A 82 6.12 17.97 2.20
N GLY A 83 7.15 18.80 2.30
CA GLY A 83 8.41 18.51 3.01
C GLY A 83 9.31 17.50 2.29
N PHE A 84 8.86 16.89 1.20
CA PHE A 84 9.62 15.86 0.50
C PHE A 84 10.54 16.45 -0.56
N ASP A 85 11.74 15.88 -0.67
CA ASP A 85 12.60 16.05 -1.83
C ASP A 85 12.14 15.17 -3.02
N ARG A 86 12.80 15.30 -4.19
CA ARG A 86 12.40 14.56 -5.39
C ARG A 86 12.52 13.06 -5.24
N VAL A 87 13.54 12.59 -4.52
CA VAL A 87 13.79 11.16 -4.30
C VAL A 87 12.70 10.61 -3.38
N GLU A 88 12.34 11.36 -2.34
CA GLU A 88 11.25 11.03 -1.43
C GLU A 88 9.90 11.00 -2.15
N MET A 89 9.64 11.92 -3.08
CA MET A 89 8.44 11.89 -3.92
C MET A 89 8.39 10.69 -4.88
N ALA A 90 9.53 10.29 -5.44
CA ALA A 90 9.61 9.07 -6.25
C ALA A 90 9.35 7.81 -5.39
N VAL A 91 9.85 7.79 -4.15
CA VAL A 91 9.58 6.70 -3.18
C VAL A 91 8.12 6.70 -2.76
N PHE A 92 7.54 7.87 -2.50
CA PHE A 92 6.13 8.04 -2.13
C PHE A 92 5.19 7.55 -3.24
N SER A 93 5.46 7.94 -4.49
CA SER A 93 4.74 7.43 -5.67
C SER A 93 4.74 5.89 -5.72
N LYS A 94 5.91 5.26 -5.54
CA LYS A 94 6.03 3.79 -5.55
C LYS A 94 5.24 3.14 -4.41
N LYS A 95 5.28 3.74 -3.22
CA LYS A 95 4.50 3.26 -2.06
C LYS A 95 2.99 3.37 -2.30
N ILE A 96 2.51 4.43 -2.94
CA ILE A 96 1.09 4.56 -3.26
C ILE A 96 0.66 3.53 -4.32
N ARG A 97 1.44 3.34 -5.39
CA ARG A 97 1.13 2.32 -6.42
C ARG A 97 1.00 0.93 -5.84
N ALA A 98 1.89 0.62 -4.91
CA ALA A 98 1.89 -0.63 -4.17
C ALA A 98 0.62 -0.86 -3.34
N LEU A 99 0.06 0.20 -2.76
CA LEU A 99 -1.22 0.11 -2.02
C LEU A 99 -2.40 -0.12 -2.97
N THR A 100 -2.35 0.46 -4.17
CA THR A 100 -3.41 0.30 -5.19
C THR A 100 -3.34 -1.01 -5.97
N GLY A 101 -2.19 -1.70 -5.99
CA GLY A 101 -1.99 -2.91 -6.79
C GLY A 101 -2.02 -2.68 -8.31
N MET A 102 -1.66 -1.46 -8.74
CA MET A 102 -1.60 -1.03 -10.14
C MET A 102 -0.17 -0.67 -10.56
#